data_AF-A0AB33KXG0-F1
#
_entry.id   AF-A0AB33KXG0-F1
#
_cell.length_a   1.000
_cell.length_b   1.000
_cell.length_c   1.000
_cell.angle_alpha   90.00
_cell.angle_beta   90.00
_cell.angle_gamma   90.00
#
_symmetry.space_group_name_H-M   'P 1'
#
loop_
_entity.id
_entity.type
_entity.pdbx_description
1 polymer ?
#
loop_
_entity_poly.entity_id
_entity_poly.type
_entity_poly.pdbx_seq_one_letter_code
_entity_poly.pdbx_strand_id
1 'polypeptide(L)'
;MSNYTIMKKINYLLAIILTTVFYVSCSSDDVQETPNQFIIEGENYSIESILVEKFMKGDTPSVFLHLLNVTEEDIEAARNSGTALTEVDLFTITVRDKGLTSKTYTTDSLWYEFMTDGEFLGEYDNEQLLMEYETGDEVTLTINSINETNISLEFKVKKANGSVVTGSYNGKYSTVDKSLERS
;
A
#
# COMPACT_ATOMS: atom_id res chain seq x y z
N MET A 1 5.01 58.02 -19.71
CA MET A 1 5.10 57.16 -18.51
C MET A 1 3.68 56.82 -18.07
N SER A 2 3.44 55.52 -17.85
CA SER A 2 2.40 54.83 -17.09
C SER A 2 1.44 55.67 -16.23
N ASN A 3 0.23 55.24 -15.90
CA ASN A 3 -0.70 54.21 -16.38
C ASN A 3 -1.96 54.38 -15.53
N TYR A 4 -3.08 53.90 -16.06
CA TYR A 4 -4.40 53.84 -15.44
C TYR A 4 -4.43 53.12 -14.07
N THR A 5 -5.40 53.47 -13.23
CA THR A 5 -6.17 52.47 -12.46
C THR A 5 -7.61 52.96 -12.25
N ILE A 6 -8.55 52.20 -12.84
CA ILE A 6 -10.00 52.39 -12.80
C ILE A 6 -10.61 51.65 -11.61
N MET A 7 -11.74 52.18 -11.17
CA MET A 7 -12.55 51.86 -9.99
C MET A 7 -12.88 50.39 -9.69
N LYS A 8 -12.93 50.17 -8.37
CA LYS A 8 -13.73 49.24 -7.57
C LYS A 8 -15.19 49.09 -8.08
N LYS A 9 -15.65 47.86 -8.35
CA LYS A 9 -17.07 47.47 -8.27
C LYS A 9 -17.22 46.05 -7.74
N ILE A 10 -18.00 45.96 -6.67
CA ILE A 10 -18.54 44.76 -6.03
C ILE A 10 -19.78 44.34 -6.82
N ASN A 11 -19.94 43.04 -7.10
CA ASN A 11 -21.23 42.44 -7.46
C ASN A 11 -21.37 41.07 -6.78
N TYR A 12 -22.34 41.00 -5.86
CA TYR A 12 -22.88 39.77 -5.28
C TYR A 12 -23.81 39.10 -6.29
N LEU A 13 -23.52 37.86 -6.69
CA LEU A 13 -24.51 36.94 -7.25
C LEU A 13 -23.92 35.52 -7.28
N LEU A 14 -24.41 34.61 -6.46
CA LEU A 14 -24.23 33.17 -6.71
C LEU A 14 -25.55 32.46 -6.38
N ALA A 15 -26.16 31.97 -7.45
CA ALA A 15 -27.47 31.36 -7.48
C ALA A 15 -27.43 29.92 -6.97
N ILE A 16 -28.46 29.56 -6.21
CA ILE A 16 -28.76 28.19 -5.77
C ILE A 16 -29.28 27.41 -6.99
N ILE A 17 -28.56 26.39 -7.44
CA ILE A 17 -29.04 25.42 -8.43
C ILE A 17 -29.38 24.13 -7.69
N LEU A 18 -30.68 23.87 -7.53
CA LEU A 18 -31.26 22.58 -7.16
C LEU A 18 -31.20 21.67 -8.40
N THR A 19 -30.38 20.62 -8.38
CA THR A 19 -30.47 19.51 -9.33
C THR A 19 -30.94 18.26 -8.60
N THR A 20 -32.18 17.89 -8.86
CA THR A 20 -32.84 16.68 -8.39
C THR A 20 -32.15 15.44 -8.96
N VAL A 21 -31.71 14.56 -8.06
CA VAL A 21 -31.13 13.26 -8.37
C VAL A 21 -32.25 12.30 -8.79
N PHE A 22 -32.25 11.87 -10.06
CA PHE A 22 -32.92 10.64 -10.45
C PHE A 22 -31.94 9.48 -10.21
N TYR A 23 -32.05 8.83 -9.06
CA TYR A 23 -31.47 7.50 -8.86
C TYR A 23 -32.26 6.54 -9.73
N VAL A 24 -31.67 6.16 -10.87
CA VAL A 24 -32.04 4.92 -11.53
C VAL A 24 -31.43 3.82 -10.68
N SER A 25 -32.24 3.18 -9.84
CA SER A 25 -31.85 2.01 -9.07
C SER A 25 -31.63 0.84 -10.03
N CYS A 26 -30.40 0.74 -10.54
CA CYS A 26 -29.89 -0.49 -11.11
C CYS A 26 -29.45 -1.35 -9.92
N SER A 27 -30.31 -2.27 -9.50
CA SER A 27 -29.95 -3.34 -8.56
C SER A 27 -29.03 -4.31 -9.29
N SER A 28 -27.75 -3.95 -9.41
CA SER A 28 -26.69 -4.93 -9.59
C SER A 28 -26.50 -5.55 -8.21
N ASP A 29 -26.58 -6.88 -8.12
CA ASP A 29 -26.01 -7.61 -6.99
C ASP A 29 -24.49 -7.38 -7.04
N ASP A 30 -24.05 -6.19 -6.62
CA ASP A 30 -22.65 -5.87 -6.43
C ASP A 30 -22.22 -6.66 -5.21
N VAL A 31 -21.57 -7.80 -5.45
CA VAL A 31 -20.72 -8.43 -4.44
C VAL A 31 -19.79 -7.32 -3.98
N GLN A 32 -19.99 -6.87 -2.75
CA GLN A 32 -19.16 -5.83 -2.16
C GLN A 32 -17.77 -6.45 -1.96
N GLU A 33 -16.93 -6.35 -3.00
CA GLU A 33 -15.54 -6.78 -2.93
C GLU A 33 -14.92 -6.03 -1.75
N THR A 34 -14.44 -6.79 -0.76
CA THR A 34 -13.76 -6.21 0.39
C THR A 34 -12.55 -5.46 -0.16
N PRO A 35 -12.42 -4.15 0.08
CA PRO A 35 -11.32 -3.38 -0.50
C PRO A 35 -9.98 -3.95 -0.05
N ASN A 36 -8.99 -3.90 -0.94
CA ASN A 36 -7.61 -4.22 -0.60
C ASN A 36 -7.10 -3.11 0.33
N GLN A 37 -7.02 -3.42 1.61
CA GLN A 37 -6.64 -2.46 2.63
C GLN A 37 -6.11 -3.18 3.86
N PHE A 38 -5.50 -2.40 4.75
CA PHE A 38 -5.25 -2.81 6.12
C PHE A 38 -5.68 -1.72 7.10
N ILE A 39 -5.87 -2.13 8.34
CA ILE A 39 -6.49 -1.34 9.39
C ILE A 39 -5.55 -1.29 10.58
N ILE A 40 -5.10 -0.10 10.97
CA ILE A 40 -4.30 0.14 12.17
C ILE A 40 -5.10 1.05 13.08
N GLU A 41 -5.45 0.56 14.27
CA GLU A 41 -6.16 1.36 15.30
C GLU A 41 -7.47 2.02 14.81
N GLY A 42 -8.08 1.48 13.74
CA GLY A 42 -9.32 1.99 13.15
C GLY A 42 -9.12 2.84 11.89
N GLU A 43 -7.88 3.24 11.58
CA GLU A 43 -7.53 3.94 10.34
C GLU A 43 -7.31 2.94 9.20
N ASN A 44 -7.81 3.26 8.01
CA ASN A 44 -7.71 2.41 6.83
C ASN A 44 -6.61 2.92 5.89
N TYR A 45 -5.79 2.01 5.41
CA TYR A 45 -4.72 2.27 4.44
C TYR A 45 -4.96 1.38 3.22
N SER A 46 -5.02 1.99 2.02
CA SER A 46 -5.25 1.26 0.79
C SER A 46 -4.02 0.45 0.36
N ILE A 47 -4.27 -0.67 -0.31
CA ILE A 47 -3.23 -1.45 -0.98
C ILE A 47 -3.62 -1.57 -2.45
N GLU A 48 -2.89 -0.89 -3.31
CA GLU A 48 -3.11 -0.90 -4.76
C GLU A 48 -2.21 -1.93 -5.45
N SER A 49 -0.99 -2.14 -4.93
CA SER A 49 -0.04 -3.10 -5.51
C SER A 49 0.78 -3.85 -4.46
N ILE A 50 1.33 -4.99 -4.88
CA ILE A 50 2.34 -5.73 -4.13
C ILE A 50 3.58 -5.91 -5.00
N LEU A 51 4.74 -5.48 -4.50
CA LEU A 51 6.04 -5.87 -5.04
C LEU A 51 6.64 -7.00 -4.20
N VAL A 52 7.10 -8.05 -4.88
CA VAL A 52 7.71 -9.23 -4.26
C VAL A 52 9.20 -9.26 -4.57
N GLU A 53 10.03 -9.06 -3.56
CA GLU A 53 11.48 -9.17 -3.67
C GLU A 53 11.98 -10.46 -2.99
N LYS A 54 12.92 -11.16 -3.63
CA LYS A 54 13.55 -12.36 -3.07
C LYS A 54 15.00 -12.12 -2.74
N PHE A 55 15.37 -12.30 -1.48
CA PHE A 55 16.75 -12.30 -1.02
C PHE A 55 17.21 -13.73 -0.71
N MET A 56 18.03 -14.28 -1.62
CA MET A 56 18.48 -15.68 -1.53
C MET A 56 19.93 -15.83 -1.07
N LYS A 57 20.57 -14.76 -0.57
CA LYS A 57 21.98 -14.76 -0.16
C LYS A 57 22.11 -15.02 1.35
N GLY A 58 23.12 -15.79 1.75
CA GLY A 58 23.37 -16.12 3.15
C GLY A 58 22.51 -17.29 3.68
N ASP A 59 22.50 -17.47 5.00
CA ASP A 59 21.91 -18.65 5.65
C ASP A 59 20.39 -18.53 5.88
N THR A 60 19.81 -17.34 5.66
CA THR A 60 18.39 -17.06 5.90
C THR A 60 17.77 -16.46 4.63
N PRO A 61 17.38 -17.30 3.65
CA PRO A 61 16.62 -16.82 2.50
C PRO A 61 15.33 -16.16 2.97
N SER A 62 14.98 -15.05 2.35
CA SER A 62 13.82 -14.25 2.72
C SER A 62 13.08 -13.73 1.49
N VAL A 63 11.77 -13.61 1.61
CA VAL A 63 10.90 -12.94 0.65
C VAL A 63 10.32 -11.71 1.30
N PHE A 64 10.41 -10.56 0.64
CA PHE A 64 9.82 -9.31 1.06
C PHE A 64 8.55 -9.08 0.24
N LEU A 65 7.44 -8.88 0.93
CA LEU A 65 6.17 -8.43 0.39
C LEU A 65 6.06 -6.94 0.68
N HIS A 66 6.16 -6.09 -0.33
CA HIS A 66 5.96 -4.64 -0.21
C HIS A 66 4.56 -4.30 -0.70
N LEU A 67 3.65 -3.99 0.22
CA LEU A 67 2.28 -3.59 -0.04
C LEU A 67 2.25 -2.07 -0.09
N LEU A 68 1.75 -1.52 -1.20
CA LEU A 68 1.86 -0.09 -1.53
C LEU A 68 0.49 0.49 -1.87
N ASN A 69 0.27 1.76 -1.50
CA ASN A 69 -0.92 2.53 -1.87
C ASN A 69 -0.86 3.11 -3.31
N VAL A 70 0.17 2.75 -4.08
CA VAL A 70 0.36 3.18 -5.48
C VAL A 70 0.24 1.98 -6.43
N THR A 71 -0.19 2.24 -7.67
CA THR A 71 -0.36 1.19 -8.67
C THR A 71 0.98 0.74 -9.26
N GLU A 72 1.01 -0.46 -9.86
CA GLU A 72 2.16 -0.93 -10.63
C GLU A 72 2.50 0.01 -11.80
N GLU A 73 1.48 0.56 -12.47
CA GLU A 73 1.65 1.50 -13.58
C GLU A 73 2.33 2.80 -13.12
N ASP A 74 1.95 3.34 -11.96
CA ASP A 74 2.57 4.54 -11.38
C ASP A 74 4.04 4.28 -11.01
N ILE A 75 4.32 3.11 -10.43
CA ILE A 75 5.69 2.66 -10.11
C ILE A 75 6.54 2.59 -11.38
N GLU A 76 6.02 1.99 -12.46
CA GLU A 76 6.73 1.90 -13.74
C GLU A 76 6.93 3.28 -14.38
N ALA A 77 5.91 4.15 -14.33
CA ALA A 77 5.98 5.51 -14.85
C ALA A 77 7.02 6.36 -14.11
N ALA A 78 7.07 6.26 -12.77
CA ALA A 78 8.07 6.92 -11.93
C ALA A 78 9.50 6.47 -12.29
N ARG A 79 9.72 5.16 -12.44
CA ARG A 79 11.02 4.59 -12.84
C ARG A 79 11.46 5.05 -14.22
N ASN A 80 10.54 5.09 -15.19
CA ASN A 80 10.83 5.50 -16.56
C ASN A 80 11.10 7.00 -16.70
N SER A 81 10.43 7.82 -15.89
CA SER A 81 10.59 9.28 -15.90
C SER A 81 11.71 9.79 -15.01
N GLY A 82 12.12 9.02 -13.99
CA GLY A 82 13.03 9.47 -12.94
C GLY A 82 12.38 10.45 -11.96
N THR A 83 11.06 10.57 -11.95
CA THR A 83 10.31 11.41 -11.01
C THR A 83 9.82 10.54 -9.85
N ALA A 84 10.13 10.93 -8.62
CA ALA A 84 9.68 10.22 -7.44
C ALA A 84 8.16 10.35 -7.26
N LEU A 85 7.52 9.28 -6.76
CA LEU A 85 6.16 9.37 -6.23
C LEU A 85 6.25 9.89 -4.80
N THR A 86 5.32 10.73 -4.39
CA THR A 86 5.17 11.24 -3.02
C THR A 86 3.95 10.62 -2.36
N GLU A 87 3.80 10.75 -1.04
CA GLU A 87 2.64 10.25 -0.28
C GLU A 87 2.50 8.72 -0.39
N VAL A 88 3.64 8.02 -0.43
CA VAL A 88 3.68 6.56 -0.59
C VAL A 88 3.67 5.89 0.77
N ASP A 89 2.64 5.10 1.00
CA ASP A 89 2.55 4.19 2.13
C ASP A 89 3.19 2.85 1.74
N LEU A 90 4.10 2.36 2.59
CA LEU A 90 4.83 1.12 2.37
C LEU A 90 4.69 0.22 3.58
N PHE A 91 3.93 -0.86 3.43
CA PHE A 91 3.88 -1.95 4.40
C PHE A 91 4.71 -3.13 3.91
N THR A 92 5.78 -3.46 4.63
CA THR A 92 6.64 -4.59 4.32
C THR A 92 6.35 -5.75 5.26
N ILE A 93 6.05 -6.93 4.71
CA ILE A 93 6.10 -8.20 5.46
C ILE A 93 7.28 -9.02 4.92
N THR A 94 8.24 -9.31 5.79
CA THR A 94 9.36 -10.20 5.47
C THR A 94 9.04 -11.61 5.92
N VAL A 95 9.13 -12.55 4.99
CA VAL A 95 8.95 -13.98 5.20
C VAL A 95 10.31 -14.66 5.12
N ARG A 96 10.80 -15.22 6.23
CA ARG A 96 12.03 -16.04 6.25
C ARG A 96 11.77 -17.43 5.64
N ASP A 97 11.66 -17.46 4.33
CA ASP A 97 11.50 -18.66 3.52
C ASP A 97 12.16 -18.45 2.15
N LYS A 98 12.39 -19.54 1.43
CA LYS A 98 12.94 -19.53 0.05
C LYS A 98 11.94 -19.03 -0.99
N GLY A 99 10.66 -18.99 -0.63
CA GLY A 99 9.58 -18.63 -1.53
C GLY A 99 8.25 -18.53 -0.80
N LEU A 100 7.26 -17.96 -1.49
CA LEU A 100 5.89 -17.92 -1.05
C LEU A 100 5.17 -19.18 -1.55
N THR A 101 4.38 -19.77 -0.67
CA THR A 101 3.50 -20.90 -0.96
C THR A 101 2.17 -20.66 -0.29
N SER A 102 1.09 -21.23 -0.80
CA SER A 102 -0.21 -21.20 -0.12
C SER A 102 -0.15 -21.93 1.23
N LYS A 103 0.05 -21.18 2.31
CA LYS A 103 0.09 -21.63 3.70
C LYS A 103 -0.02 -20.44 4.65
N THR A 104 -0.14 -20.75 5.93
CA THR A 104 -0.01 -19.77 7.02
C THR A 104 1.42 -19.74 7.54
N TYR A 105 2.00 -18.55 7.55
CA TYR A 105 3.24 -18.19 8.22
C TYR A 105 2.91 -17.52 9.57
N THR A 106 3.80 -17.66 10.53
CA THR A 106 3.60 -17.21 11.92
C THR A 106 4.85 -16.47 12.41
N THR A 107 4.75 -15.77 13.55
CA THR A 107 5.79 -14.88 14.10
C THR A 107 7.23 -15.37 13.95
N ASP A 108 7.52 -16.65 14.19
CA ASP A 108 8.88 -17.21 14.14
C ASP A 108 9.58 -17.03 12.77
N SER A 109 8.81 -16.83 11.69
CA SER A 109 9.31 -16.62 10.34
C SER A 109 8.97 -15.26 9.76
N LEU A 110 8.44 -14.33 10.55
CA LEU A 110 7.91 -13.05 10.07
C LEU A 110 8.56 -11.84 10.75
N TRP A 111 8.89 -10.83 9.94
CA TRP A 111 9.10 -9.45 10.36
C TRP A 111 8.14 -8.56 9.59
N TYR A 112 7.82 -7.40 10.15
CA TYR A 112 7.06 -6.40 9.44
C TYR A 112 7.50 -4.98 9.82
N GLU A 113 7.21 -4.06 8.93
CA GLU A 113 7.44 -2.63 9.09
C GLU A 113 6.42 -1.86 8.26
N PHE A 114 5.92 -0.74 8.78
CA PHE A 114 4.99 0.14 8.12
C PHE A 114 5.48 1.59 8.16
N MET A 115 5.62 2.18 6.98
CA MET A 115 5.96 3.58 6.80
C MET A 115 4.86 4.30 6.04
N THR A 116 4.61 5.56 6.37
CA THR A 116 3.62 6.41 5.70
C THR A 116 4.24 7.65 5.09
N ASP A 117 3.57 8.24 4.11
CA ASP A 117 3.95 9.53 3.52
C ASP A 117 5.40 9.57 2.97
N GLY A 118 5.85 8.44 2.44
CA GLY A 118 7.18 8.25 1.86
C GLY A 118 7.35 8.79 0.45
N GLU A 119 8.59 8.73 -0.03
CA GLU A 119 8.92 8.95 -1.45
C GLU A 119 9.39 7.63 -2.09
N PHE A 120 8.70 7.18 -3.14
CA PHE A 120 9.16 6.03 -3.93
C PHE A 120 10.24 6.48 -4.92
N LEU A 121 11.39 5.77 -4.92
CA LEU A 121 12.70 6.22 -5.44
C LEU A 121 13.41 7.27 -4.57
N GLY A 122 12.88 7.58 -3.38
CA GLY A 122 13.55 8.36 -2.34
C GLY A 122 14.07 7.49 -1.19
N GLU A 123 14.60 8.13 -0.16
CA GLU A 123 14.91 7.49 1.13
C GLU A 123 13.73 7.67 2.07
N TYR A 124 13.38 6.62 2.82
CA TYR A 124 12.47 6.76 3.95
C TYR A 124 13.25 7.25 5.18
N ASP A 125 12.66 8.16 5.95
CA ASP A 125 13.17 8.62 7.24
C ASP A 125 12.43 7.92 8.40
N ASN A 126 13.06 7.85 9.57
CA ASN A 126 12.47 7.36 10.80
C ASN A 126 11.22 8.14 11.22
N GLU A 127 11.06 9.41 10.83
CA GLU A 127 9.83 10.19 11.09
C GLU A 127 8.61 9.61 10.36
N GLN A 128 8.81 8.82 9.30
CA GLN A 128 7.75 8.17 8.52
C GLN A 128 7.42 6.77 9.04
N LEU A 129 8.19 6.23 9.99
CA LEU A 129 7.94 4.92 10.58
C LEU A 129 6.74 4.98 11.52
N LEU A 130 5.63 4.34 11.14
CA LEU A 130 4.43 4.26 11.96
C LEU A 130 4.39 2.98 12.80
N MET A 131 4.98 1.90 12.29
CA MET A 131 4.97 0.62 13.00
C MET A 131 6.15 -0.26 12.60
N GLU A 132 6.76 -0.92 13.58
CA GLU A 132 7.71 -2.00 13.33
C GLU A 132 7.43 -3.20 14.23
N TYR A 133 8.00 -4.34 13.86
CA TYR A 133 8.00 -5.54 14.67
C TYR A 133 8.63 -5.28 16.04
N GLU A 134 7.92 -5.65 17.10
CA GLU A 134 8.42 -5.61 18.47
C GLU A 134 8.36 -6.99 19.12
N THR A 135 9.26 -7.22 20.09
CA THR A 135 9.25 -8.46 20.87
C THR A 135 7.95 -8.57 21.64
N GLY A 136 7.23 -9.69 21.44
CA GLY A 136 5.91 -9.94 22.04
C GLY A 136 4.75 -9.80 21.07
N ASP A 137 5.00 -9.31 19.85
CA ASP A 137 3.98 -9.30 18.80
C ASP A 137 3.65 -10.72 18.30
N GLU A 138 2.38 -10.96 18.04
CA GLU A 138 1.90 -12.17 17.36
C GLU A 138 1.52 -11.81 15.93
N VAL A 139 2.25 -12.34 14.95
CA VAL A 139 2.07 -12.06 13.52
C VAL A 139 1.63 -13.33 12.81
N THR A 140 0.60 -13.22 11.98
CA THR A 140 0.17 -14.27 11.07
C THR A 140 0.00 -13.72 9.67
N LEU A 141 0.54 -14.41 8.67
CA LEU A 141 0.32 -14.15 7.26
C LEU A 141 -0.20 -15.43 6.62
N THR A 142 -1.40 -15.39 6.07
CA THR A 142 -1.99 -16.50 5.32
C THR A 142 -1.98 -16.15 3.84
N ILE A 143 -1.23 -16.92 3.06
CA ILE A 143 -1.31 -16.88 1.59
C ILE A 143 -2.39 -17.89 1.18
N ASN A 144 -3.55 -17.38 0.78
CA ASN A 144 -4.70 -18.19 0.36
C ASN A 144 -4.41 -18.85 -1.00
N SER A 145 -3.93 -18.06 -1.96
CA SER A 145 -3.55 -18.53 -3.29
C SER A 145 -2.41 -17.69 -3.84
N ILE A 146 -1.49 -18.33 -4.57
CA ILE A 146 -0.44 -17.63 -5.31
C ILE A 146 -0.17 -18.35 -6.63
N ASN A 147 -0.05 -17.58 -7.71
CA ASN A 147 0.40 -18.03 -9.02
C ASN A 147 1.41 -17.03 -9.61
N GLU A 148 1.73 -17.10 -10.89
CA GLU A 148 2.75 -16.25 -11.50
C GLU A 148 2.46 -14.74 -11.46
N THR A 149 1.17 -14.34 -11.44
CA THR A 149 0.76 -12.94 -11.56
C THR A 149 -0.15 -12.45 -10.44
N ASN A 150 -0.75 -13.37 -9.67
CA ASN A 150 -1.76 -13.05 -8.69
C ASN A 150 -1.46 -13.68 -7.33
N ILE A 151 -1.81 -12.93 -6.29
CA ILE A 151 -1.71 -13.35 -4.91
C ILE A 151 -2.98 -12.96 -4.17
N SER A 152 -3.46 -13.88 -3.35
CA SER A 152 -4.49 -13.62 -2.35
C SER A 152 -3.88 -13.92 -0.98
N LEU A 153 -3.93 -12.94 -0.10
CA LEU A 153 -3.40 -13.04 1.25
C LEU A 153 -4.26 -12.29 2.26
N GLU A 154 -4.10 -12.68 3.52
CA GLU A 154 -4.55 -11.95 4.69
C GLU A 154 -3.44 -11.97 5.72
N PHE A 155 -3.33 -10.90 6.52
CA PHE A 155 -2.40 -10.85 7.63
C PHE A 155 -3.06 -10.24 8.85
N LYS A 156 -2.49 -10.59 10.00
CA LYS A 156 -2.88 -10.05 11.29
C LYS A 156 -1.64 -9.86 12.15
N VAL A 157 -1.53 -8.69 12.77
CA VAL A 157 -0.56 -8.41 13.82
C VAL A 157 -1.35 -8.11 15.08
N LYS A 158 -1.11 -8.87 16.15
CA LYS A 158 -1.55 -8.50 17.48
C LYS A 158 -0.32 -7.97 18.22
N LYS A 159 -0.32 -6.67 18.45
CA LYS A 159 0.78 -5.96 19.09
C LYS A 159 0.87 -6.33 20.57
N ALA A 160 2.07 -6.27 21.13
CA ALA A 160 2.32 -6.51 22.55
C ALA A 160 1.49 -5.58 23.48
N ASN A 161 1.16 -4.37 23.01
CA ASN A 161 0.30 -3.42 23.72
C ASN A 161 -1.21 -3.76 23.65
N GLY A 162 -1.59 -4.83 22.92
CA GLY A 162 -2.97 -5.30 22.77
C GLY A 162 -3.70 -4.75 21.53
N SER A 163 -3.12 -3.82 20.77
CA SER A 163 -3.72 -3.36 19.52
C SER A 163 -3.65 -4.44 18.44
N VAL A 164 -4.56 -4.34 17.46
CA VAL A 164 -4.66 -5.33 16.39
C VAL A 164 -4.64 -4.61 15.05
N VAL A 165 -3.77 -5.10 14.17
CA VAL A 165 -3.72 -4.75 12.76
C VAL A 165 -4.20 -5.93 11.96
N THR A 166 -5.03 -5.66 10.96
CA THR A 166 -5.48 -6.68 10.00
C THR A 166 -5.42 -6.11 8.61
N GLY A 167 -5.07 -6.93 7.63
CA GLY A 167 -5.16 -6.55 6.24
C GLY A 167 -5.39 -7.73 5.33
N SER A 168 -5.89 -7.44 4.14
CA SER A 168 -6.10 -8.43 3.09
C SER A 168 -5.80 -7.83 1.74
N TYR A 169 -5.30 -8.68 0.85
CA TYR A 169 -5.07 -8.32 -0.54
C TYR A 169 -5.50 -9.47 -1.44
N ASN A 170 -6.24 -9.15 -2.49
CA ASN A 170 -6.52 -10.05 -3.60
C ASN A 170 -6.31 -9.28 -4.89
N GLY A 171 -5.29 -9.65 -5.65
CA GLY A 171 -4.94 -8.88 -6.83
C GLY A 171 -3.69 -9.36 -7.53
N LYS A 172 -3.12 -8.48 -8.34
CA LYS A 172 -1.87 -8.72 -9.06
C LYS A 172 -0.68 -8.43 -8.15
N TYR A 173 0.44 -9.07 -8.43
CA TYR A 173 1.71 -8.66 -7.82
C TYR A 173 2.81 -8.73 -8.88
N SER A 174 3.85 -7.94 -8.64
CA SER A 174 5.02 -7.88 -9.51
C SER A 174 6.22 -8.41 -8.76
N THR A 175 7.10 -9.13 -9.44
CA THR A 175 8.38 -9.54 -8.85
C THR A 175 9.44 -8.50 -9.16
N VAL A 176 10.17 -8.06 -8.14
CA VAL A 176 11.40 -7.29 -8.35
C VAL A 176 12.48 -8.28 -8.73
N ASP A 177 12.68 -8.46 -10.04
CA ASP A 177 13.72 -9.35 -10.54
C ASP A 177 15.09 -8.70 -10.32
N LYS A 178 16.06 -9.46 -9.82
CA LYS A 178 17.45 -9.02 -9.56
C LYS A 178 18.24 -8.67 -10.84
N SER A 179 17.57 -8.24 -11.92
CA SER A 179 18.25 -7.69 -13.10
C SER A 179 18.90 -6.31 -12.84
N LEU A 180 18.82 -5.80 -11.61
CA LEU A 180 19.49 -4.58 -11.14
C LEU A 180 20.70 -4.83 -10.23
N GLU A 181 21.36 -6.00 -10.31
CA GLU A 181 22.81 -6.07 -10.03
C GLU A 181 23.63 -5.59 -11.26
N ARG A 182 23.25 -4.47 -11.88
CA ARG A 182 23.98 -3.87 -13.00
C ARG A 182 24.28 -2.40 -12.77
N SER A 183 25.39 -2.15 -12.08
CA SER A 183 26.63 -1.62 -12.66
C SER A 183 27.73 -1.57 -11.61
#